data_AF-A0A939SDD6-F1
#
_entry.id   AF-A0A939SDD6-F1
#
_cell.length_a   1.000
_cell.length_b   1.000
_cell.length_c   1.000
_cell.angle_alpha   90.00
_cell.angle_beta   90.00
_cell.angle_gamma   90.00
#
_symmetry.space_group_name_H-M   'P 1'
#
loop_
_entity.id
_entity.type
_entity.pdbx_description
1 polymer ?
#
loop_
_entity_poly.entity_id
_entity_poly.type
_entity_poly.pdbx_seq_one_letter_code
_entity_poly.pdbx_strand_id
1 'polypeptide(L)'
;MEMMSARDRRARFEDSEALRALLTRLHDAGRGAWRDDPEAAALMRHAADKYAALARKHGLDPWEAASAAFEAMRGAATRRADDPWAVVTRAVQVTCIGEERGNGLLCSVHQARRPRYSVFHDAERFSDRDNPLIDYHPAFHVEPDTALDEQEPRPERVVSAAAAVEDTIAFLTWVGWDPATGRAVVEYIVARLAEASSRASAFESLRRDRQARALLDLPRASWTALLRIVLGNPDPHLTHTRAGRGMLLRLLIGEPLDSFFTDEDLVLTAGLAAPDTGGGRP
;
A
#
# COMPACT_ATOMS: atom_id res chain seq x y z
N MET A 1 61.84 -5.26 -4.97
CA MET A 1 60.53 -5.21 -5.66
C MET A 1 59.90 -3.89 -5.27
N GLU A 2 60.07 -2.88 -6.11
CA GLU A 2 59.77 -1.48 -5.81
C GLU A 2 58.25 -1.30 -5.69
N MET A 3 57.76 -0.89 -4.51
CA MET A 3 56.34 -0.58 -4.33
C MET A 3 56.03 0.70 -5.11
N MET A 4 55.48 0.56 -6.33
CA MET A 4 54.96 1.71 -7.09
C MET A 4 54.09 2.58 -6.18
N SER A 5 54.39 3.88 -6.13
CA SER A 5 53.63 4.83 -5.33
C SER A 5 52.18 4.90 -5.81
N ALA A 6 51.25 5.25 -4.93
CA ALA A 6 49.84 5.47 -5.30
C ALA A 6 49.70 6.52 -6.42
N ARG A 7 50.62 7.48 -6.49
CA ARG A 7 50.69 8.51 -7.53
C ARG A 7 51.09 7.94 -8.89
N ASP A 8 52.05 7.02 -8.92
CA ASP A 8 52.53 6.39 -10.17
C ASP A 8 51.45 5.46 -10.75
N ARG A 9 50.72 4.75 -9.87
CA ARG A 9 49.56 3.94 -10.29
C ARG A 9 48.44 4.81 -10.87
N ARG A 10 48.14 5.94 -10.23
CA ARG A 10 47.14 6.90 -10.73
C ARG A 10 47.53 7.46 -12.10
N ALA A 11 48.78 7.84 -12.29
CA ALA A 11 49.28 8.33 -13.57
C ALA A 11 49.12 7.27 -14.68
N ARG A 12 49.37 5.99 -14.35
CA ARG A 12 49.18 4.87 -15.27
C ARG A 12 47.71 4.65 -15.66
N PHE A 13 46.76 4.93 -14.77
CA PHE A 13 45.33 4.80 -15.10
C PHE A 13 44.82 5.94 -15.99
N GLU A 14 45.40 7.14 -15.89
CA GLU A 14 45.03 8.27 -16.76
C GLU A 14 45.57 8.12 -18.18
N ASP A 15 46.60 7.29 -18.40
CA ASP A 15 47.06 6.91 -19.73
C ASP A 15 46.10 5.89 -20.38
N SER A 16 45.49 6.30 -21.50
CA SER A 16 44.55 5.50 -22.28
C SER A 16 45.15 4.17 -22.77
N GLU A 17 46.43 4.14 -23.15
CA GLU A 17 47.06 2.91 -23.64
C GLU A 17 47.29 1.92 -22.51
N ALA A 18 47.84 2.39 -21.39
CA ALA A 18 48.04 1.57 -20.20
C ALA A 18 46.71 1.05 -19.62
N LEU A 19 45.64 1.87 -19.62
CA LEU A 19 44.30 1.44 -19.22
C LEU A 19 43.75 0.35 -20.15
N ARG A 20 43.87 0.49 -21.47
CA ARG A 20 43.44 -0.55 -22.43
C ARG A 20 44.19 -1.86 -22.23
N ALA A 21 45.50 -1.80 -22.02
CA ALA A 21 46.32 -2.97 -21.76
C ALA A 21 45.85 -3.71 -20.50
N LEU A 22 45.56 -2.97 -19.42
CA LEU A 22 44.99 -3.52 -18.19
C LEU A 22 43.62 -4.17 -18.43
N LEU A 23 42.70 -3.48 -19.09
CA LEU A 23 41.36 -4.01 -19.35
C LEU A 23 41.38 -5.25 -20.25
N THR A 24 42.32 -5.31 -21.20
CA THR A 24 42.52 -6.48 -22.07
C THR A 24 43.07 -7.66 -21.27
N ARG A 25 44.10 -7.42 -20.44
CA ARG A 25 44.65 -8.43 -19.52
C ARG A 25 43.58 -9.02 -18.59
N LEU A 26 42.76 -8.16 -17.99
CA LEU A 26 41.66 -8.58 -17.12
C LEU A 26 40.56 -9.33 -17.87
N HIS A 27 40.32 -9.00 -19.14
CA HIS A 27 39.36 -9.72 -19.97
C HIS A 27 39.86 -11.13 -20.32
N ASP A 28 41.12 -11.26 -20.73
CA ASP A 28 41.73 -12.50 -21.15
C ASP A 28 41.92 -13.48 -19.96
N ALA A 29 42.17 -12.94 -18.76
CA ALA A 29 42.26 -13.72 -17.53
C ALA A 29 40.91 -14.26 -17.02
N GLY A 30 39.77 -13.85 -17.61
CA GLY A 30 38.46 -14.43 -17.37
C GLY A 30 37.67 -13.85 -16.18
N ARG A 31 36.56 -14.51 -15.82
CA ARG A 31 35.51 -13.94 -14.94
C ARG A 31 35.96 -13.64 -13.50
N GLY A 32 37.02 -14.29 -13.01
CA GLY A 32 37.55 -14.09 -11.65
C GLY A 32 38.62 -13.00 -11.55
N ALA A 33 39.19 -12.56 -12.68
CA ALA A 33 40.38 -11.71 -12.68
C ALA A 33 40.19 -10.40 -11.92
N TRP A 34 39.00 -9.79 -11.98
CA TRP A 34 38.71 -8.54 -11.27
C TRP A 34 38.67 -8.68 -9.74
N ARG A 35 38.44 -9.88 -9.21
CA ARG A 35 38.28 -10.10 -7.76
C ARG A 35 39.63 -10.16 -7.05
N ASP A 36 40.58 -10.87 -7.64
CA ASP A 36 41.85 -11.21 -6.99
C ASP A 36 43.01 -10.30 -7.45
N ASP A 37 42.77 -9.44 -8.44
CA ASP A 37 43.80 -8.59 -9.02
C ASP A 37 43.97 -7.26 -8.25
N PRO A 38 45.18 -6.97 -7.73
CA PRO A 38 45.44 -5.77 -6.95
C PRO A 38 45.42 -4.48 -7.79
N GLU A 39 45.73 -4.54 -9.08
CA GLU A 39 45.59 -3.40 -10.01
C GLU A 39 44.12 -3.10 -10.30
N ALA A 40 43.27 -4.14 -10.48
CA ALA A 40 41.83 -3.95 -10.64
C ALA A 40 41.24 -3.26 -9.40
N ALA A 41 41.63 -3.69 -8.19
CA ALA A 41 41.20 -3.04 -6.95
C ALA A 41 41.66 -1.56 -6.86
N ALA A 42 42.88 -1.25 -7.33
CA ALA A 42 43.36 0.13 -7.37
C ALA A 42 42.66 0.99 -8.43
N LEU A 43 42.34 0.41 -9.59
CA LEU A 43 41.56 1.05 -10.64
C LEU A 43 40.15 1.41 -10.13
N MET A 44 39.51 0.50 -9.38
CA MET A 44 38.18 0.75 -8.82
C MET A 44 38.19 1.87 -7.77
N ARG A 45 39.20 1.95 -6.91
CA ARG A 45 39.37 3.09 -5.98
C ARG A 45 39.56 4.39 -6.73
N HIS A 46 40.41 4.40 -7.77
CA HIS A 46 40.61 5.56 -8.61
C HIS A 46 39.32 6.00 -9.31
N ALA A 47 38.50 5.06 -9.80
CA ALA A 47 37.21 5.37 -10.42
C ALA A 47 36.22 5.97 -9.41
N ALA A 48 36.17 5.44 -8.17
CA ALA A 48 35.34 5.99 -7.10
C ALA A 48 35.74 7.45 -6.78
N ASP A 49 37.03 7.72 -6.64
CA ASP A 49 37.55 9.08 -6.40
C ASP A 49 37.27 10.02 -7.57
N LYS A 50 37.50 9.55 -8.81
CA LYS A 50 37.31 10.33 -10.05
C LYS A 50 35.86 10.76 -10.24
N TYR A 51 34.90 9.88 -9.92
CA TYR A 51 33.48 10.16 -10.10
C TYR A 51 32.75 10.61 -8.83
N ALA A 52 33.44 10.75 -7.69
CA ALA A 52 32.82 11.13 -6.42
C ALA A 52 32.01 12.43 -6.49
N ALA A 53 32.51 13.46 -7.19
CA ALA A 53 31.79 14.72 -7.37
C ALA A 53 30.52 14.57 -8.23
N LEU A 54 30.58 13.73 -9.26
CA LEU A 54 29.45 13.42 -10.13
C LEU A 54 28.39 12.60 -9.37
N ALA A 55 28.81 11.60 -8.59
CA ALA A 55 27.91 10.81 -7.75
C ALA A 55 27.14 11.71 -6.77
N ARG A 56 27.85 12.57 -6.04
CA ARG A 56 27.25 13.53 -5.10
C ARG A 56 26.26 14.49 -5.76
N LYS A 57 26.54 14.94 -7.00
CA LYS A 57 25.62 15.79 -7.76
C LYS A 57 24.26 15.13 -7.98
N HIS A 58 24.22 13.80 -8.09
CA HIS A 58 23.03 13.00 -8.33
C HIS A 58 22.52 12.29 -7.06
N GLY A 59 23.04 12.63 -5.88
CA GLY A 59 22.61 12.03 -4.61
C GLY A 59 23.08 10.59 -4.38
N LEU A 60 24.11 10.14 -5.09
CA LEU A 60 24.61 8.75 -5.08
C LEU A 60 25.92 8.61 -4.31
N ASP A 61 26.20 7.39 -3.85
CA ASP A 61 27.50 7.05 -3.25
C ASP A 61 28.60 6.95 -4.34
N PRO A 62 29.84 7.39 -4.07
CA PRO A 62 30.94 7.25 -5.03
C PRO A 62 31.18 5.82 -5.55
N TRP A 63 30.89 4.78 -4.74
CA TRP A 63 31.00 3.39 -5.16
C TRP A 63 29.86 2.92 -6.07
N GLU A 64 28.71 3.58 -6.06
CA GLU A 64 27.65 3.34 -7.05
C GLU A 64 28.10 3.82 -8.42
N ALA A 65 28.71 5.01 -8.49
CA ALA A 65 29.33 5.50 -9.72
C ALA A 65 30.51 4.63 -10.18
N ALA A 66 31.32 4.13 -9.23
CA ALA A 66 32.39 3.18 -9.54
C ALA A 66 31.83 1.86 -10.10
N SER A 67 30.71 1.36 -9.59
CA SER A 67 30.05 0.15 -10.10
C SER A 67 29.57 0.33 -11.55
N ALA A 68 29.04 1.51 -11.89
CA ALA A 68 28.71 1.85 -13.27
C ALA A 68 29.96 1.91 -14.17
N ALA A 69 31.07 2.45 -13.64
CA ALA A 69 32.35 2.50 -14.34
C ALA A 69 32.88 1.09 -14.61
N PHE A 70 32.79 0.18 -13.64
CA PHE A 70 33.18 -1.22 -13.76
C PHE A 70 32.40 -1.94 -14.88
N GLU A 71 31.08 -1.80 -14.91
CA GLU A 71 30.27 -2.40 -15.98
C GLU A 71 30.63 -1.84 -17.36
N ALA A 72 30.92 -0.53 -17.45
CA ALA A 72 31.42 0.06 -18.69
C ALA A 72 32.80 -0.50 -19.09
N MET A 73 33.73 -0.64 -18.14
CA MET A 73 35.09 -1.15 -18.38
C MET A 73 35.12 -2.61 -18.85
N ARG A 74 34.13 -3.43 -18.46
CA ARG A 74 33.97 -4.80 -18.95
C ARG A 74 33.50 -4.89 -20.40
N GLY A 75 32.93 -3.81 -20.93
CA GLY A 75 32.45 -3.73 -22.31
C GLY A 75 33.58 -3.75 -23.34
N ALA A 76 33.36 -4.41 -24.48
CA ALA A 76 34.31 -4.40 -25.59
C ALA A 76 34.53 -3.01 -26.19
N ALA A 77 33.53 -2.12 -26.10
CA ALA A 77 33.61 -0.74 -26.57
C ALA A 77 34.71 0.05 -25.84
N THR A 78 34.76 -0.05 -24.51
CA THR A 78 35.77 0.63 -23.68
C THR A 78 37.18 0.12 -23.96
N ARG A 79 37.35 -1.19 -24.17
CA ARG A 79 38.67 -1.78 -24.50
C ARG A 79 39.21 -1.33 -25.86
N ARG A 80 38.33 -1.08 -26.83
CA ARG A 80 38.70 -0.72 -28.21
C ARG A 80 38.70 0.79 -28.47
N ALA A 81 38.20 1.60 -27.54
CA ALA A 81 38.13 3.04 -27.69
C ALA A 81 39.52 3.68 -27.68
N ASP A 82 39.73 4.74 -28.45
CA ASP A 82 40.96 5.54 -28.39
C ASP A 82 41.11 6.26 -27.04
N ASP A 83 39.98 6.69 -26.48
CA ASP A 83 39.85 7.18 -25.11
C ASP A 83 38.86 6.32 -24.32
N PRO A 84 39.35 5.33 -23.54
CA PRO A 84 38.50 4.50 -22.69
C PRO A 84 37.77 5.33 -21.62
N TRP A 85 38.40 6.39 -21.09
CA TRP A 85 37.79 7.22 -20.06
C TRP A 85 36.63 8.04 -20.58
N ALA A 86 36.64 8.46 -21.85
CA ALA A 86 35.48 9.11 -22.46
C ALA A 86 34.25 8.18 -22.46
N VAL A 87 34.44 6.91 -22.83
CA VAL A 87 33.36 5.91 -22.84
C VAL A 87 32.84 5.65 -21.42
N VAL A 88 33.76 5.42 -20.47
CA VAL A 88 33.41 5.19 -19.07
C VAL A 88 32.69 6.40 -18.48
N THR A 89 33.19 7.61 -18.69
CA THR A 89 32.60 8.84 -18.17
C THR A 89 31.19 9.03 -18.69
N ARG A 90 30.96 8.79 -20.00
CA ARG A 90 29.62 8.88 -20.56
C ARG A 90 28.68 7.81 -19.98
N ALA A 91 29.15 6.59 -19.80
CA ALA A 91 28.36 5.51 -19.21
C ALA A 91 28.00 5.77 -17.74
N VAL A 92 28.95 6.27 -16.95
CA VAL A 92 28.73 6.69 -15.56
C VAL A 92 27.71 7.82 -15.51
N GLN A 93 27.89 8.87 -16.31
CA GLN A 93 26.95 9.99 -16.36
C GLN A 93 25.51 9.54 -16.69
N VAL A 94 25.34 8.71 -17.72
CA VAL A 94 24.02 8.18 -18.10
C VAL A 94 23.43 7.32 -16.97
N THR A 95 24.27 6.58 -16.27
CA THR A 95 23.84 5.76 -15.13
C THR A 95 23.40 6.62 -13.97
N CYS A 96 24.20 7.60 -13.53
CA CYS A 96 23.85 8.49 -12.43
C CYS A 96 22.54 9.25 -12.69
N ILE A 97 22.33 9.75 -13.92
CA ILE A 97 21.05 10.38 -14.32
C ILE A 97 19.90 9.38 -14.25
N GLY A 98 20.14 8.13 -14.65
CA GLY A 98 19.13 7.06 -14.60
C GLY A 98 18.78 6.62 -13.18
N GLU A 99 19.75 6.58 -12.27
CA GLU A 99 19.56 6.26 -10.84
C GLU A 99 18.77 7.37 -10.15
N GLU A 100 19.18 8.63 -10.31
CA GLU A 100 18.45 9.79 -9.78
C GLU A 100 16.99 9.78 -10.24
N ARG A 101 16.76 9.59 -11.55
CA ARG A 101 15.41 9.48 -12.10
C ARG A 101 14.66 8.25 -11.62
N GLY A 102 15.33 7.12 -11.42
CA GLY A 102 14.73 5.90 -10.90
C GLY A 102 14.22 6.09 -9.47
N ASN A 103 15.04 6.71 -8.63
CA ASN A 103 14.70 7.09 -7.27
C ASN A 103 13.55 8.09 -7.24
N GLY A 104 13.63 9.13 -8.08
CA GLY A 104 12.55 10.10 -8.25
C GLY A 104 11.24 9.42 -8.65
N LEU A 105 11.24 8.60 -9.70
CA LEU A 105 10.04 7.95 -10.23
C LEU A 105 9.59 6.69 -9.46
N LEU A 106 10.30 6.30 -8.39
CA LEU A 106 10.10 5.06 -7.65
C LEU A 106 10.05 3.82 -8.56
N CYS A 107 10.95 3.76 -9.55
CA CYS A 107 11.00 2.67 -10.54
C CYS A 107 12.43 2.19 -10.78
N SER A 108 12.58 1.07 -11.49
CA SER A 108 13.90 0.54 -11.81
C SER A 108 14.69 1.47 -12.74
N VAL A 109 16.01 1.50 -12.57
CA VAL A 109 16.96 2.26 -13.40
C VAL A 109 16.81 1.95 -14.89
N HIS A 110 16.57 0.68 -15.23
CA HIS A 110 16.35 0.27 -16.62
C HIS A 110 15.08 0.88 -17.22
N GLN A 111 14.02 1.00 -16.40
CA GLN A 111 12.78 1.65 -16.80
C GLN A 111 12.98 3.16 -16.93
N ALA A 112 13.63 3.81 -15.96
CA ALA A 112 13.89 5.26 -15.93
C ALA A 112 14.70 5.76 -17.14
N ARG A 113 15.50 4.89 -17.78
CA ARG A 113 16.28 5.23 -18.98
C ARG A 113 15.45 5.31 -20.27
N ARG A 114 14.19 4.85 -20.30
CA ARG A 114 13.40 4.85 -21.54
C ARG A 114 12.80 6.24 -21.82
N PRO A 115 12.83 6.72 -23.08
CA PRO A 115 12.33 8.06 -23.42
C PRO A 115 10.88 8.32 -23.00
N ARG A 116 10.02 7.30 -23.01
CA ARG A 116 8.61 7.44 -22.59
C ARG A 116 8.43 7.82 -21.12
N TYR A 117 9.44 7.58 -20.27
CA TYR A 117 9.36 7.94 -18.85
C TYR A 117 10.08 9.26 -18.52
N SER A 118 10.78 9.88 -19.47
CA SER A 118 11.47 11.15 -19.23
C SER A 118 10.56 12.37 -19.16
N VAL A 119 9.27 12.20 -19.47
CA VAL A 119 8.24 13.25 -19.39
C VAL A 119 7.68 13.37 -17.97
N PHE A 120 7.85 12.34 -17.13
CA PHE A 120 7.33 12.33 -15.78
C PHE A 120 8.32 12.96 -14.79
N HIS A 121 7.77 13.63 -13.78
CA HIS A 121 8.51 14.21 -12.65
C HIS A 121 8.66 13.21 -11.51
N ASP A 122 9.44 13.58 -10.49
CA ASP A 122 9.61 12.78 -9.29
C ASP A 122 8.24 12.46 -8.65
N ALA A 123 8.14 11.25 -8.09
CA ALA A 123 6.96 10.75 -7.41
C ALA A 123 6.82 11.48 -6.07
N GLU A 124 5.83 12.36 -6.01
CA GLU A 124 5.45 13.06 -4.80
C GLU A 124 4.37 12.28 -4.06
N ARG A 125 4.34 12.39 -2.73
CA ARG A 125 3.25 11.78 -1.95
C ARG A 125 1.99 12.61 -2.13
N PHE A 126 0.86 11.94 -2.05
CA PHE A 126 -0.45 12.57 -2.14
C PHE A 126 -0.66 13.67 -1.08
N SER A 127 -0.03 13.52 0.09
CA SER A 127 -0.11 14.47 1.21
C SER A 127 0.85 15.66 1.11
N ASP A 128 1.84 15.61 0.22
CA ASP A 128 2.88 16.66 0.11
C ASP A 128 2.41 17.85 -0.74
N ARG A 129 1.25 17.73 -1.40
CA ARG A 129 0.68 18.80 -2.25
C ARG A 129 -0.40 19.58 -1.51
N ASP A 130 -0.37 20.90 -1.68
CA ASP A 130 -1.38 21.82 -1.12
C ASP A 130 -2.74 21.71 -1.81
N ASN A 131 -2.83 21.02 -2.96
CA ASN A 131 -4.09 20.88 -3.70
C ASN A 131 -4.99 19.79 -3.08
N PRO A 132 -6.29 20.07 -2.85
CA PRO A 132 -7.27 19.08 -2.43
C PRO A 132 -7.33 17.84 -3.34
N LEU A 133 -7.56 16.66 -2.76
CA LEU A 133 -7.65 15.36 -3.46
C LEU A 133 -8.69 15.37 -4.61
N ILE A 134 -9.76 16.14 -4.44
CA ILE A 134 -10.84 16.27 -5.43
C ILE A 134 -10.36 16.92 -6.73
N ASP A 135 -9.29 17.70 -6.73
CA ASP A 135 -8.86 18.46 -7.92
C ASP A 135 -7.98 17.64 -8.89
N TYR A 136 -7.61 16.39 -8.53
CA TYR A 136 -6.65 15.58 -9.31
C TYR A 136 -7.28 14.75 -10.42
N HIS A 137 -8.44 14.17 -10.13
CA HIS A 137 -9.04 13.20 -11.03
C HIS A 137 -10.56 13.19 -10.82
N PRO A 138 -11.35 13.12 -11.91
CA PRO A 138 -12.81 13.06 -11.82
C PRO A 138 -13.34 11.93 -10.92
N ALA A 139 -12.61 10.80 -10.83
CA ALA A 139 -12.99 9.70 -9.94
C ALA A 139 -12.89 10.02 -8.44
N PHE A 140 -12.19 11.09 -8.06
CA PHE A 140 -12.15 11.59 -6.68
C PHE A 140 -13.16 12.71 -6.45
N HIS A 141 -13.89 13.14 -7.48
CA HIS A 141 -15.00 14.05 -7.30
C HIS A 141 -16.09 13.27 -6.57
N VAL A 142 -16.39 13.70 -5.35
CA VAL A 142 -17.63 13.30 -4.70
C VAL A 142 -18.69 14.18 -5.35
N GLU A 143 -19.57 13.59 -6.16
CA GLU A 143 -20.77 14.32 -6.55
C GLU A 143 -21.48 14.70 -5.25
N PRO A 144 -21.76 16.00 -5.01
CA PRO A 144 -22.63 16.36 -3.90
C PRO A 144 -23.89 15.52 -4.06
N ASP A 145 -24.29 14.84 -3.00
CA ASP A 145 -25.42 13.92 -2.99
C ASP A 145 -26.70 14.73 -3.27
N THR A 146 -26.94 15.04 -4.54
CA THR A 146 -28.10 15.79 -5.03
C THR A 146 -29.37 14.96 -4.94
N ALA A 147 -29.31 13.75 -4.37
CA ALA A 147 -30.45 12.91 -4.11
C ALA A 147 -31.06 13.10 -2.71
N LEU A 148 -30.54 14.00 -1.86
CA LEU A 148 -31.10 14.25 -0.51
C LEU A 148 -31.54 15.68 -0.20
N ASP A 149 -31.47 16.63 -1.13
CA ASP A 149 -31.95 18.00 -0.89
C ASP A 149 -32.99 18.40 -1.93
N GLU A 150 -34.24 17.95 -1.74
CA GLU A 150 -35.45 18.65 -2.22
C GLU A 150 -36.75 18.11 -1.58
N GLN A 151 -36.67 17.58 -0.36
CA GLN A 151 -37.85 17.41 0.48
C GLN A 151 -37.72 18.40 1.63
N GLU A 152 -38.65 19.35 1.70
CA GLU A 152 -38.79 20.29 2.82
C GLU A 152 -38.50 19.55 4.15
N PRO A 153 -37.69 20.13 5.05
CA PRO A 153 -37.32 19.46 6.28
C PRO A 153 -38.57 19.29 7.12
N ARG A 154 -39.21 18.12 7.01
CA ARG A 154 -39.98 17.57 8.11
C ARG A 154 -39.01 17.49 9.29
N PRO A 155 -39.47 17.73 10.53
CA PRO A 155 -38.65 17.52 11.70
C PRO A 155 -38.40 16.01 11.83
N GLU A 156 -37.50 15.49 11.01
CA GLU A 156 -36.99 14.15 11.10
C GLU A 156 -36.20 14.09 12.39
N ARG A 157 -36.68 13.23 13.27
CA ARG A 157 -36.02 12.85 14.50
C ARG A 157 -34.65 12.30 14.08
N VAL A 158 -33.60 13.13 14.08
CA VAL A 158 -32.23 12.71 13.80
C VAL A 158 -31.88 11.68 14.87
N VAL A 159 -32.05 10.39 14.54
CA VAL A 159 -31.70 9.30 15.44
C VAL A 159 -30.18 9.32 15.51
N SER A 160 -29.65 9.65 16.68
CA SER A 160 -28.20 9.59 16.88
C SER A 160 -27.73 8.15 16.72
N ALA A 161 -26.49 7.94 16.28
CA ALA A 161 -25.92 6.59 16.17
C ALA A 161 -26.06 5.80 17.49
N ALA A 162 -25.92 6.48 18.63
CA ALA A 162 -26.15 5.88 19.94
C ALA A 162 -27.59 5.41 20.14
N ALA A 163 -28.59 6.19 19.72
CA ALA A 163 -29.99 5.78 19.78
C ALA A 163 -30.28 4.57 18.88
N ALA A 164 -29.74 4.54 17.65
CA ALA A 164 -29.88 3.39 16.76
C ALA A 164 -29.25 2.11 17.33
N VAL A 165 -28.14 2.25 18.08
CA VAL A 165 -27.51 1.13 18.80
C VAL A 165 -28.40 0.62 19.92
N GLU A 166 -28.92 1.50 20.78
CA GLU A 166 -29.81 1.09 21.87
C GLU A 166 -31.11 0.47 21.34
N ASP A 167 -31.69 1.01 20.26
CA ASP A 167 -32.88 0.45 19.61
C ASP A 167 -32.61 -0.95 19.01
N THR A 168 -31.42 -1.17 18.45
CA THR A 168 -31.00 -2.49 17.97
C THR A 168 -30.87 -3.48 19.14
N ILE A 169 -30.28 -3.05 20.26
CA ILE A 169 -30.15 -3.88 21.48
C ILE A 169 -31.53 -4.20 22.06
N ALA A 170 -32.44 -3.22 22.10
CA ALA A 170 -33.81 -3.38 22.56
C ALA A 170 -34.57 -4.41 21.71
N PHE A 171 -34.44 -4.35 20.38
CA PHE A 171 -35.01 -5.34 19.48
C PHE A 171 -34.47 -6.75 19.74
N LEU A 172 -33.15 -6.92 19.84
CA LEU A 172 -32.55 -8.24 20.09
C LEU A 172 -33.01 -8.82 21.43
N THR A 173 -33.08 -7.98 22.46
CA THR A 173 -33.59 -8.38 23.78
C THR A 173 -35.05 -8.82 23.69
N TRP A 174 -35.87 -8.11 22.91
CA TRP A 174 -37.28 -8.45 22.70
C TRP A 174 -37.49 -9.79 21.97
N VAL A 175 -36.67 -10.09 20.95
CA VAL A 175 -36.75 -11.39 20.23
C VAL A 175 -36.12 -12.56 21.01
N GLY A 176 -35.63 -12.33 22.23
CA GLY A 176 -35.18 -13.39 23.14
C GLY A 176 -33.67 -13.54 23.31
N TRP A 177 -32.87 -12.57 22.86
CA TRP A 177 -31.44 -12.57 23.20
C TRP A 177 -31.25 -12.17 24.67
N ASP A 178 -30.27 -12.79 25.33
CA ASP A 178 -29.81 -12.32 26.63
C ASP A 178 -29.35 -10.85 26.53
N PRO A 179 -29.81 -9.93 27.41
CA PRO A 179 -29.52 -8.50 27.30
C PRO A 179 -28.02 -8.17 27.30
N ALA A 180 -27.23 -8.88 28.11
CA ALA A 180 -25.79 -8.64 28.21
C ALA A 180 -25.08 -9.08 26.92
N THR A 181 -25.47 -10.25 26.39
CA THR A 181 -24.98 -10.79 25.13
C THR A 181 -25.36 -9.90 23.95
N GLY A 182 -26.63 -9.50 23.84
CA GLY A 182 -27.12 -8.62 22.78
C GLY A 182 -26.35 -7.29 22.74
N ARG A 183 -26.17 -6.66 23.91
CA ARG A 183 -25.37 -5.43 24.03
C ARG A 183 -23.91 -5.62 23.60
N ALA A 184 -23.23 -6.60 24.20
CA ALA A 184 -21.80 -6.84 23.93
C ALA A 184 -21.54 -7.07 22.43
N VAL A 185 -22.45 -7.77 21.76
CA VAL A 185 -22.32 -8.05 20.34
C VAL A 185 -22.57 -6.81 19.48
N VAL A 186 -23.65 -6.05 19.72
CA VAL A 186 -23.95 -4.86 18.92
C VAL A 186 -22.84 -3.82 19.10
N GLU A 187 -22.37 -3.59 20.32
CA GLU A 187 -21.25 -2.67 20.60
C GLU A 187 -19.98 -3.11 19.87
N TYR A 188 -19.66 -4.41 19.88
CA TYR A 188 -18.51 -4.93 19.16
C TYR A 188 -18.62 -4.73 17.64
N ILE A 189 -19.81 -5.00 17.06
CA ILE A 189 -20.07 -4.76 15.63
C ILE A 189 -19.88 -3.28 15.29
N VAL A 190 -20.41 -2.37 16.10
CA VAL A 190 -20.32 -0.92 15.89
C VAL A 190 -18.88 -0.43 16.04
N ALA A 191 -18.14 -0.91 17.04
CA ALA A 191 -16.72 -0.61 17.20
C ALA A 191 -15.91 -1.07 15.98
N ARG A 192 -16.25 -2.22 15.38
CA ARG A 192 -15.61 -2.69 14.16
C ARG A 192 -16.06 -1.97 12.89
N LEU A 193 -17.30 -1.52 12.86
CA LEU A 193 -17.79 -0.66 11.78
C LEU A 193 -17.10 0.71 11.78
N ALA A 194 -16.82 1.28 12.96
CA ALA A 194 -16.15 2.58 13.11
C ALA A 194 -14.70 2.59 12.60
N GLU A 195 -14.01 1.46 12.64
CA GLU A 195 -12.63 1.32 12.13
C GLU A 195 -12.58 0.90 10.65
N ALA A 196 -13.70 0.51 10.05
CA ALA A 196 -13.73 0.00 8.69
C ALA A 196 -13.95 1.12 7.65
N SER A 197 -13.33 0.97 6.47
CA SER A 197 -13.52 1.88 5.34
C SER A 197 -14.91 1.81 4.69
N SER A 198 -15.67 0.75 4.96
CA SER A 198 -17.04 0.58 4.50
C SER A 198 -17.77 -0.50 5.30
N ARG A 199 -19.11 -0.46 5.26
CA ARG A 199 -19.99 -1.49 5.84
C ARG A 199 -19.72 -2.90 5.29
N ALA A 200 -19.46 -3.02 3.99
CA ALA A 200 -19.14 -4.31 3.36
C ALA A 200 -17.80 -4.87 3.84
N SER A 201 -16.79 -4.00 3.99
CA SER A 201 -15.49 -4.36 4.58
C SER A 201 -15.64 -4.82 6.04
N ALA A 202 -16.43 -4.08 6.84
CA ALA A 202 -16.75 -4.46 8.22
C ALA A 202 -17.40 -5.84 8.29
N PHE A 203 -18.42 -6.10 7.46
CA PHE A 203 -19.10 -7.39 7.40
C PHE A 203 -18.13 -8.53 7.09
N GLU A 204 -17.27 -8.36 6.08
CA GLU A 204 -16.30 -9.39 5.67
C GLU A 204 -15.18 -9.62 6.69
N SER A 205 -14.79 -8.60 7.44
CA SER A 205 -13.85 -8.71 8.57
C SER A 205 -14.49 -9.47 9.73
N LEU A 206 -15.66 -9.02 10.20
CA LEU A 206 -16.43 -9.63 11.29
C LEU A 206 -16.79 -11.09 10.99
N ARG A 207 -17.15 -11.41 9.76
CA ARG A 207 -17.46 -12.80 9.35
C ARG A 207 -16.27 -13.74 9.49
N ARG A 208 -15.05 -13.24 9.28
CA ARG A 208 -13.80 -14.02 9.38
C ARG A 208 -13.22 -14.04 10.79
N ASP A 209 -13.68 -13.16 11.68
CA ASP A 209 -13.16 -13.06 13.04
C ASP A 209 -13.61 -14.25 13.91
N ARG A 210 -12.70 -15.22 14.05
CA ARG A 210 -12.92 -16.39 14.90
C ARG A 210 -12.72 -16.09 16.39
N GLN A 211 -11.89 -15.12 16.72
CA GLN A 211 -11.56 -14.76 18.10
C GLN A 211 -12.74 -14.04 18.75
N ALA A 212 -13.33 -13.06 18.05
CA ALA A 212 -14.52 -12.35 18.51
C ALA A 212 -15.67 -13.30 18.84
N ARG A 213 -15.93 -14.27 17.95
CA ARG A 213 -16.97 -15.27 18.15
C ARG A 213 -16.72 -16.17 19.37
N ALA A 214 -15.46 -16.53 19.62
CA ALA A 214 -15.10 -17.32 20.78
C ALA A 214 -15.25 -16.52 22.08
N LEU A 215 -14.91 -15.22 22.05
CA LEU A 215 -15.05 -14.32 23.20
C LEU A 215 -16.52 -14.04 23.54
N LEU A 216 -17.39 -13.96 22.54
CA LEU A 216 -18.83 -13.74 22.69
C LEU A 216 -19.62 -15.04 22.91
N ASP A 217 -18.95 -16.19 22.91
CA ASP A 217 -19.55 -17.54 23.02
C ASP A 217 -20.69 -17.82 22.02
N LEU A 218 -20.53 -17.36 20.77
CA LEU A 218 -21.57 -17.46 19.75
C LEU A 218 -21.33 -18.57 18.71
N PRO A 219 -22.34 -19.41 18.42
CA PRO A 219 -22.34 -20.31 17.28
C PRO A 219 -22.13 -19.55 15.96
N ARG A 220 -21.53 -20.22 14.96
CA ARG A 220 -21.25 -19.61 13.65
C ARG A 220 -22.52 -19.13 12.94
N ALA A 221 -23.59 -19.92 13.06
CA ALA A 221 -24.88 -19.64 12.44
C ALA A 221 -25.49 -18.36 13.03
N SER A 222 -25.59 -18.29 14.36
CA SER A 222 -26.05 -17.12 15.12
C SER A 222 -25.27 -15.86 14.75
N TRP A 223 -23.94 -15.94 14.75
CA TRP A 223 -23.09 -14.81 14.36
C TRP A 223 -23.36 -14.30 12.95
N THR A 224 -23.43 -15.21 11.98
CA THR A 224 -23.62 -14.84 10.57
C THR A 224 -25.02 -14.26 10.32
N ALA A 225 -26.04 -14.82 10.97
CA ALA A 225 -27.41 -14.31 10.90
C ALA A 225 -27.48 -12.91 11.51
N LEU A 226 -26.87 -12.71 12.68
CA LEU A 226 -26.85 -11.42 13.35
C LEU A 226 -26.14 -10.34 12.54
N LEU A 227 -25.00 -10.64 11.91
CA LEU A 227 -24.33 -9.69 11.01
C LEU A 227 -25.25 -9.26 9.87
N ARG A 228 -26.04 -10.18 9.30
CA ARG A 228 -27.01 -9.85 8.23
C ARG A 228 -28.19 -9.04 8.74
N ILE A 229 -28.64 -9.27 9.97
CA ILE A 229 -29.70 -8.49 10.63
C ILE A 229 -29.22 -7.05 10.88
N VAL A 230 -28.07 -6.90 11.52
CA VAL A 230 -27.56 -5.61 12.00
C VAL A 230 -26.99 -4.76 10.85
N LEU A 231 -26.13 -5.35 10.02
CA LEU A 231 -25.43 -4.63 8.94
C LEU A 231 -26.10 -4.77 7.57
N GLY A 232 -26.98 -5.76 7.39
CA GLY A 232 -27.61 -6.06 6.09
C GLY A 232 -26.82 -7.08 5.27
N ASN A 233 -27.43 -7.55 4.18
CA ASN A 233 -26.78 -8.45 3.22
C ASN A 233 -25.78 -7.68 2.34
N PRO A 234 -24.50 -8.11 2.24
CA PRO A 234 -23.50 -7.43 1.43
C PRO A 234 -23.66 -7.61 -0.09
N ASP A 235 -24.63 -8.41 -0.55
CA ASP A 235 -24.91 -8.59 -1.98
C ASP A 235 -25.25 -7.23 -2.66
N PRO A 236 -24.48 -6.80 -3.67
CA PRO A 236 -24.72 -5.53 -4.38
C PRO A 236 -26.13 -5.41 -4.94
N HIS A 237 -26.76 -6.51 -5.34
CA HIS A 237 -28.12 -6.50 -5.92
C HIS A 237 -29.21 -6.21 -4.88
N LEU A 238 -28.90 -6.39 -3.59
CA LEU A 238 -29.84 -6.18 -2.50
C LEU A 238 -29.68 -4.81 -1.81
N THR A 239 -28.72 -3.99 -2.22
CA THR A 239 -28.35 -2.71 -1.56
C THR A 239 -29.55 -1.79 -1.28
N HIS A 240 -30.53 -1.75 -2.19
CA HIS A 240 -31.72 -0.89 -2.05
C HIS A 240 -32.93 -1.58 -1.40
N THR A 241 -32.77 -2.82 -0.92
CA THR A 241 -33.82 -3.59 -0.25
C THR A 241 -33.70 -3.48 1.27
N ARG A 242 -34.78 -3.78 2.00
CA ARG A 242 -34.78 -3.84 3.47
C ARG A 242 -33.72 -4.83 4.01
N ALA A 243 -33.59 -5.99 3.36
CA ALA A 243 -32.60 -7.01 3.71
C ALA A 243 -31.14 -6.56 3.46
N GLY A 244 -30.89 -5.72 2.45
CA GLY A 244 -29.56 -5.19 2.17
C GLY A 244 -29.16 -3.99 3.02
N ARG A 245 -30.12 -3.24 3.59
CA ARG A 245 -29.83 -2.08 4.45
C ARG A 245 -29.46 -2.49 5.88
N GLY A 246 -30.08 -3.53 6.44
CA GLY A 246 -29.86 -3.93 7.84
C GLY A 246 -30.45 -2.93 8.84
N MET A 247 -30.52 -3.31 10.11
CA MET A 247 -31.20 -2.53 11.13
C MET A 247 -30.56 -1.16 11.39
N LEU A 248 -29.24 -1.09 11.51
CA LEU A 248 -28.57 0.17 11.85
C LEU A 248 -28.81 1.26 10.80
N LEU A 249 -28.71 0.92 9.52
CA LEU A 249 -28.96 1.87 8.45
C LEU A 249 -30.44 2.25 8.34
N ARG A 250 -31.36 1.29 8.55
CA ARG A 250 -32.80 1.54 8.54
C ARG A 250 -33.21 2.53 9.66
N LEU A 251 -32.71 2.33 10.88
CA LEU A 251 -32.92 3.23 12.02
C LEU A 251 -32.35 4.63 11.74
N LEU A 252 -31.14 4.72 11.18
CA LEU A 252 -30.51 5.99 10.84
C LEU A 252 -31.21 6.77 9.72
N ILE A 253 -31.90 6.09 8.80
CA ILE A 253 -32.74 6.70 7.74
C ILE A 253 -34.16 7.00 8.27
N GLY A 254 -34.40 6.83 9.58
CA GLY A 254 -35.64 7.25 10.24
C GLY A 254 -36.76 6.21 10.24
N GLU A 255 -36.48 4.94 9.92
CA GLU A 255 -37.46 3.88 10.09
C GLU A 255 -37.70 3.61 11.60
N PRO A 256 -38.95 3.67 12.09
CA PRO A 256 -39.22 3.54 13.52
C PRO A 256 -39.02 2.11 14.01
N LEU A 257 -38.56 1.94 15.26
CA LEU A 257 -38.35 0.64 15.90
C LEU A 257 -39.59 -0.27 15.82
N ASP A 258 -40.80 0.30 15.93
CA ASP A 258 -42.07 -0.42 15.86
C ASP A 258 -42.28 -1.21 14.56
N SER A 259 -41.71 -0.71 13.45
CA SER A 259 -41.80 -1.38 12.15
C SER A 259 -41.01 -2.70 12.11
N PHE A 260 -39.93 -2.82 12.89
CA PHE A 260 -39.10 -4.02 12.95
C PHE A 260 -39.82 -5.14 13.71
N PHE A 261 -40.68 -4.81 14.68
CA PHE A 261 -41.50 -5.80 15.38
C PHE A 261 -42.61 -6.41 14.51
N THR A 262 -42.97 -5.73 13.41
CA THR A 262 -44.01 -6.19 12.47
C THR A 262 -43.41 -6.98 11.29
N ASP A 263 -42.08 -6.96 11.13
CA ASP A 263 -41.35 -7.67 10.08
C ASP A 263 -41.15 -9.14 10.51
N GLU A 264 -42.12 -10.01 10.20
CA GLU A 264 -42.15 -11.41 10.65
C GLU A 264 -40.86 -12.17 10.28
N ASP A 265 -40.33 -11.97 9.08
CA ASP A 265 -39.10 -12.61 8.62
C ASP A 265 -37.90 -12.18 9.46
N LEU A 266 -37.82 -10.88 9.78
CA LEU A 266 -36.75 -10.34 10.64
C LEU A 266 -36.85 -10.87 12.06
N VAL A 267 -38.05 -10.84 12.66
CA VAL A 267 -38.31 -11.34 14.01
C VAL A 267 -37.97 -12.81 14.11
N LEU A 268 -38.41 -13.62 13.15
CA LEU A 268 -38.16 -15.06 13.11
C LEU A 268 -36.67 -15.36 12.92
N THR A 269 -35.99 -14.66 12.00
CA THR A 269 -34.56 -14.84 11.77
C THR A 269 -33.73 -14.43 12.99
N ALA A 270 -34.09 -13.33 13.65
CA ALA A 270 -33.38 -12.83 14.82
C ALA A 270 -33.60 -13.71 16.06
N GLY A 271 -34.84 -14.20 16.26
CA GLY A 271 -35.17 -15.15 17.33
C GLY A 271 -34.48 -16.50 17.14
N LEU A 272 -34.49 -17.07 15.93
CA LEU A 272 -33.78 -18.33 15.65
C LEU A 272 -32.25 -18.20 15.74
N ALA A 273 -31.73 -16.99 15.60
CA ALA A 273 -30.31 -16.72 15.75
C ALA A 273 -29.88 -16.56 17.22
N ALA A 274 -30.82 -16.38 18.15
CA ALA A 274 -30.52 -16.26 19.57
C ALA A 274 -29.74 -17.51 20.04
N PRO A 275 -28.60 -17.35 20.72
CA PRO A 275 -27.89 -18.49 21.28
C PRO A 275 -28.81 -19.17 22.30
N ASP A 276 -28.86 -20.51 22.29
CA ASP A 276 -29.43 -21.27 23.40
C ASP A 276 -28.62 -20.91 24.64
N THR A 277 -29.12 -19.97 25.43
CA THR A 277 -28.65 -19.81 26.79
C THR A 277 -29.03 -21.11 27.46
N GLY A 278 -28.02 -21.93 27.77
CA GLY A 278 -28.18 -23.18 28.51
C GLY A 278 -28.79 -22.88 29.87
N GLY A 279 -30.11 -22.67 29.90
CA GLY A 279 -30.91 -22.66 31.09
C GLY A 279 -30.87 -24.06 31.65
N GLY A 280 -29.98 -24.29 32.61
CA GLY A 280 -30.08 -25.43 33.50
C GLY A 280 -31.51 -25.50 34.01
N ARG A 281 -32.25 -26.50 33.55
CA ARG A 281 -33.39 -26.99 34.32
C ARG A 281 -32.85 -27.53 35.64
N PRO A 282 -33.50 -27.23 36.79
CA PRO A 282 -33.14 -27.83 38.06
C PRO A 282 -33.25 -29.36 38.01
#